data_AF-A0A5E4AY56-F1
#
_entry.id   AF-A0A5E4AY56-F1
#
_cell.length_a   1.000
_cell.length_b   1.000
_cell.length_c   1.000
_cell.angle_alpha   90.00
_cell.angle_beta   90.00
_cell.angle_gamma   90.00
#
_symmetry.space_group_name_H-M   'P 1'
#
loop_
_entity.id
_entity.type
_entity.pdbx_description
1 polymer ?
#
loop_
_entity_poly.entity_id
_entity_poly.type
_entity_poly.pdbx_seq_one_letter_code
_entity_poly.pdbx_strand_id
1 'polypeptide(L)'
;MAVELRTLQLPVDYREAKQRVTRIWEDFQPQLAVHVGMDTSAKVIFLEQCGKNRSYQDADIRGFRPEGSVCLPGGPDVIESVVSMKAVCKNIVVEDVDVAYSRDAGRYTLQKRRVSKGRE
;
A
#
# COMPACT_ATOMS: atom_id res chain seq x y z
N MET A 1 23.09 12.66 -4.76
CA MET A 1 22.35 11.41 -5.09
C MET A 1 21.18 11.80 -5.97
N ALA A 2 21.04 11.19 -7.15
CA ALA A 2 19.87 11.38 -8.00
C ALA A 2 18.80 10.36 -7.58
N VAL A 3 17.55 10.80 -7.46
CA VAL A 3 16.40 9.92 -7.21
C VAL A 3 15.74 9.64 -8.55
N GLU A 4 15.61 8.38 -8.92
CA GLU A 4 14.82 7.96 -10.09
C GLU A 4 13.40 7.62 -9.64
N LEU A 5 12.40 8.30 -10.21
CA LEU A 5 10.99 7.96 -10.00
C LEU A 5 10.52 7.01 -11.10
N ARG A 6 9.98 5.86 -10.71
CA ARG A 6 9.29 4.93 -11.61
C ARG A 6 7.84 4.78 -11.17
N THR A 7 6.92 5.10 -12.08
CA THR A 7 5.48 4.98 -11.84
C THR A 7 4.94 3.76 -12.58
N LEU A 8 4.32 2.84 -11.84
CA LEU A 8 3.79 1.59 -12.36
C LEU A 8 2.33 1.42 -11.91
N GLN A 9 1.49 0.87 -12.79
CA GLN A 9 0.09 0.60 -12.50
C GLN A 9 -0.12 -0.87 -12.12
N LEU A 10 -0.81 -1.08 -11.00
CA LEU A 10 -1.25 -2.39 -10.55
C LEU A 10 -2.73 -2.58 -10.89
N PRO A 11 -3.13 -3.74 -11.41
CA PRO A 11 -4.53 -4.05 -11.61
C PRO A 11 -5.20 -4.26 -10.25
N VAL A 12 -6.50 -3.97 -10.22
CA VAL A 12 -7.36 -4.34 -9.09
C VAL A 12 -7.71 -5.83 -9.23
N ASP A 13 -6.70 -6.68 -9.12
CA ASP A 13 -6.76 -8.15 -9.16
C ASP A 13 -5.80 -8.68 -8.10
N TYR A 14 -6.29 -9.45 -7.14
CA TYR A 14 -5.48 -9.86 -5.99
C TYR A 14 -4.27 -10.71 -6.38
N ARG A 15 -4.43 -11.59 -7.37
CA ARG A 15 -3.41 -12.57 -7.77
C ARG A 15 -2.38 -11.88 -8.65
N GLU A 16 -2.84 -11.09 -9.60
CA GLU A 16 -1.96 -10.36 -10.51
C GLU A 16 -1.20 -9.24 -9.79
N ALA A 17 -1.86 -8.49 -8.90
CA ALA A 17 -1.18 -7.48 -8.07
C ALA A 17 -0.09 -8.11 -7.20
N LYS A 18 -0.34 -9.29 -6.60
CA LYS A 18 0.70 -10.04 -5.87
C LYS A 18 1.91 -10.31 -6.75
N GLN A 19 1.69 -10.89 -7.93
CA GLN A 19 2.77 -11.27 -8.85
C GLN A 19 3.56 -10.05 -9.35
N ARG A 20 2.86 -8.98 -9.75
CA ARG A 20 3.49 -7.75 -10.25
C ARG A 20 4.31 -7.06 -9.17
N VAL A 21 3.77 -6.92 -7.95
CA VAL A 21 4.52 -6.34 -6.83
C VAL A 21 5.79 -7.15 -6.57
N THR A 22 5.72 -8.47 -6.50
CA THR A 22 6.91 -9.32 -6.32
C THR A 22 7.99 -9.04 -7.38
N ARG A 23 7.62 -9.02 -8.67
CA ARG A 23 8.56 -8.73 -9.76
C ARG A 23 9.16 -7.34 -9.67
N ILE A 24 8.36 -6.31 -9.36
CA ILE A 24 8.85 -4.94 -9.17
C ILE A 24 9.96 -4.89 -8.11
N TRP A 25 9.80 -5.63 -7.01
CA TRP A 25 10.81 -5.71 -5.97
C TRP A 25 12.07 -6.45 -6.41
N GLU A 26 11.92 -7.53 -7.18
CA GLU A 26 13.04 -8.32 -7.72
C GLU A 26 13.84 -7.51 -8.75
N ASP A 27 13.15 -6.81 -9.66
CA ASP A 27 13.75 -6.10 -10.79
C ASP A 27 14.39 -4.77 -10.36
N PHE A 28 13.74 -4.01 -9.48
CA PHE A 28 14.14 -2.62 -9.18
C PHE A 28 14.78 -2.42 -7.81
N GLN A 29 14.58 -3.35 -6.86
CA GLN A 29 15.07 -3.23 -5.48
C GLN A 29 14.89 -1.80 -4.90
N PRO A 30 13.68 -1.23 -4.92
CA PRO A 30 13.48 0.19 -4.67
C PRO A 30 13.88 0.58 -3.24
N GLN A 31 14.50 1.76 -3.10
CA GLN A 31 14.82 2.34 -1.79
C GLN A 31 13.55 2.80 -1.05
N LEU A 32 12.51 3.20 -1.79
CA LEU A 32 11.21 3.61 -1.27
C LEU A 32 10.11 3.16 -2.24
N ALA A 33 9.04 2.57 -1.71
CA ALA A 33 7.84 2.23 -2.48
C ALA A 33 6.63 2.99 -1.91
N VAL A 34 5.99 3.81 -2.75
CA VAL A 34 4.74 4.52 -2.44
C VAL A 34 3.61 3.82 -3.19
N HIS A 35 2.69 3.21 -2.43
CA HIS A 35 1.46 2.64 -2.99
C HIS A 35 0.34 3.67 -2.84
N VAL A 36 -0.31 4.00 -3.94
CA VAL A 36 -1.41 4.96 -4.00
C VAL A 36 -2.69 4.20 -4.34
N GLY A 37 -3.75 4.50 -3.61
CA GLY A 37 -5.07 3.93 -3.80
C GLY A 37 -6.14 4.98 -3.92
N MET A 38 -7.27 4.58 -4.50
CA MET A 38 -8.44 5.43 -4.62
C MET A 38 -9.52 4.95 -3.67
N ASP A 39 -10.10 5.88 -2.92
CA ASP A 39 -11.38 5.75 -2.26
C ASP A 39 -12.31 6.80 -2.88
N THR A 40 -13.37 6.34 -3.55
CA THR A 40 -14.34 7.22 -4.25
C THR A 40 -15.08 8.18 -3.31
N SER A 41 -15.11 7.87 -2.01
CA SER A 41 -15.78 8.68 -0.99
C SER A 41 -14.85 9.67 -0.28
N ALA A 42 -13.54 9.51 -0.42
CA ALA A 42 -12.57 10.34 0.26
C ALA A 42 -12.50 11.73 -0.36
N LYS A 43 -12.57 12.75 0.51
CA LYS A 43 -12.35 14.17 0.16
C LYS A 43 -10.96 14.67 0.58
N VAL A 44 -10.17 13.77 1.17
CA VAL A 44 -8.91 14.05 1.89
C VAL A 44 -7.91 12.98 1.44
N ILE A 45 -6.63 13.36 1.32
CA ILE A 45 -5.55 12.38 1.12
C ILE A 45 -5.23 11.74 2.48
N PHE A 46 -5.42 10.43 2.57
CA PHE A 46 -5.02 9.68 3.76
C PHE A 46 -3.60 9.12 3.62
N LEU A 47 -2.75 9.44 4.60
CA LEU A 47 -1.42 8.88 4.75
C LEU A 47 -1.48 7.72 5.75
N GLU A 48 -1.35 6.51 5.21
CA GLU A 48 -1.58 5.28 5.96
C GLU A 48 -0.33 4.77 6.68
N GLN A 49 -0.41 4.71 8.00
CA GLN A 49 0.67 4.24 8.86
C GLN A 49 0.83 2.72 8.84
N CYS A 50 -0.24 1.94 8.66
CA CYS A 50 -0.15 0.49 8.65
C CYS A 50 -1.14 -0.17 7.67
N GLY A 51 -0.77 -1.37 7.22
CA GLY A 51 -1.65 -2.27 6.46
C GLY A 51 -2.10 -3.44 7.33
N LYS A 52 -3.32 -3.94 7.12
CA LYS A 52 -3.92 -5.05 7.85
C LYS A 52 -4.04 -6.27 6.94
N ASN A 53 -3.87 -7.46 7.49
CA ASN A 53 -3.91 -8.68 6.69
C ASN A 53 -5.28 -9.35 6.65
N ARG A 54 -6.25 -8.90 7.44
CA ARG A 54 -7.58 -9.51 7.58
C ARG A 54 -8.68 -8.64 7.00
N SER A 55 -9.90 -9.18 6.93
CA SER A 55 -11.13 -8.50 6.48
C SER A 55 -11.16 -8.16 4.98
N TYR A 56 -10.44 -8.91 4.15
CA TYR A 56 -10.53 -8.81 2.70
C TYR A 56 -11.75 -9.56 2.19
N GLN A 57 -12.87 -8.86 2.05
CA GLN A 57 -14.14 -9.49 1.68
C GLN A 57 -14.57 -9.15 0.26
N ASP A 58 -14.12 -8.02 -0.27
CA ASP A 58 -14.54 -7.53 -1.57
C ASP A 58 -13.95 -8.34 -2.72
N ALA A 59 -14.78 -8.51 -3.76
CA ALA A 59 -14.34 -9.11 -5.00
C ALA A 59 -13.44 -8.13 -5.78
N ASP A 60 -12.44 -8.69 -6.45
CA ASP A 60 -11.64 -7.94 -7.42
C ASP A 60 -12.36 -7.80 -8.78
N ILE A 61 -11.71 -7.18 -9.76
CA ILE A 61 -12.30 -6.95 -11.10
C ILE A 61 -12.65 -8.23 -11.84
N ARG A 62 -12.16 -9.39 -11.40
CA ARG A 62 -12.46 -10.71 -11.97
C ARG A 62 -13.42 -11.52 -11.10
N GLY A 63 -14.03 -10.89 -10.09
CA GLY A 63 -14.96 -11.55 -9.16
C GLY A 63 -14.27 -12.41 -8.10
N PHE A 64 -12.93 -12.44 -8.03
CA PHE A 64 -12.21 -13.28 -7.07
C PHE A 64 -12.20 -12.62 -5.69
N ARG A 65 -12.43 -13.44 -4.65
CA ARG A 65 -12.39 -13.05 -3.24
C ARG A 65 -11.31 -13.85 -2.51
N PRO A 66 -10.49 -13.22 -1.65
CA PRO A 66 -9.49 -13.95 -0.88
C PRO A 66 -10.11 -14.93 0.11
N GLU A 67 -9.60 -16.16 0.13
CA GLU A 67 -10.01 -17.18 1.08
C GLU A 67 -9.66 -16.76 2.51
N GLY A 68 -10.52 -17.10 3.48
CA GLY A 68 -10.31 -16.74 4.89
C GLY A 68 -10.35 -15.23 5.17
N SER A 69 -10.74 -14.41 4.20
CA SER A 69 -10.71 -12.95 4.29
C SER A 69 -9.33 -12.38 4.61
N VAL A 70 -8.26 -13.01 4.11
CA VAL A 70 -6.87 -12.57 4.34
C VAL A 70 -6.13 -12.20 3.05
N CYS A 71 -5.26 -11.18 3.11
CA CYS A 71 -4.44 -10.75 1.97
C CYS A 71 -3.28 -11.70 1.67
N LEU A 72 -2.64 -12.19 2.73
CA LEU A 72 -1.53 -13.12 2.69
C LEU A 72 -1.71 -14.19 3.77
N PRO A 73 -2.10 -15.43 3.42
CA PRO A 73 -2.16 -16.54 4.36
C PRO A 73 -0.83 -16.72 5.10
N GLY A 74 -0.88 -16.85 6.43
CA GLY A 74 0.31 -16.96 7.30
C GLY A 74 1.11 -15.67 7.49
N GLY A 75 0.71 -14.56 6.88
CA GLY A 75 1.32 -13.25 7.09
C GLY A 75 0.94 -12.61 8.44
N PRO A 76 1.70 -11.61 8.91
CA PRO A 76 1.39 -10.88 10.13
C PRO A 76 0.04 -10.16 10.01
N ASP A 77 -0.67 -10.00 11.14
CA ASP A 77 -1.98 -9.33 11.14
C ASP A 77 -1.90 -7.85 10.73
N VAL A 78 -0.79 -7.19 11.04
CA VAL A 78 -0.52 -5.79 10.73
C VAL A 78 0.93 -5.63 10.30
N ILE A 79 1.17 -4.80 9.29
CA ILE A 79 2.51 -4.33 8.89
C ILE A 79 2.54 -2.82 9.04
N GLU A 80 3.49 -2.32 9.82
CA GLU A 80 3.72 -0.88 10.03
C GLU A 80 4.63 -0.30 8.94
N SER A 81 4.31 0.90 8.49
CA SER A 81 5.19 1.71 7.63
C SER A 81 6.41 2.14 8.45
N VAL A 82 7.59 1.92 7.88
CA VAL A 82 8.86 2.41 8.45
C VAL A 82 8.92 3.94 8.42
N VAL A 83 8.27 4.57 7.44
CA VAL A 83 8.13 6.03 7.38
C VAL A 83 6.97 6.44 8.30
N SER A 84 7.24 7.38 9.21
CA SER A 84 6.21 7.95 10.08
C SER A 84 5.26 8.84 9.27
N MET A 85 4.08 8.31 8.96
CA MET A 85 3.07 9.07 8.21
C MET A 85 2.55 10.26 9.00
N LYS A 86 2.59 10.18 10.33
CA LYS A 86 2.27 11.32 11.20
C LYS A 86 3.27 12.47 11.00
N ALA A 87 4.56 12.16 10.85
CA ALA A 87 5.57 13.19 10.57
C ALA A 87 5.42 13.73 9.15
N VAL A 88 5.16 12.88 8.15
CA VAL A 88 4.91 13.31 6.77
C VAL A 88 3.69 14.24 6.70
N CYS A 89 2.58 13.85 7.33
CA CYS A 89 1.34 14.63 7.38
C CYS A 89 1.54 16.05 7.93
N LYS A 90 2.47 16.24 8.88
CA LYS A 90 2.77 17.55 9.45
C LYS A 90 3.60 18.46 8.53
N ASN A 91 4.34 17.87 7.59
CA ASN A 91 5.30 18.58 6.76
C ASN A 91 4.84 18.71 5.30
N ILE A 92 3.75 18.04 4.93
CA ILE A 92 3.20 18.11 3.58
C ILE A 92 2.09 19.16 3.55
N VAL A 93 2.15 20.03 2.55
CA VAL A 93 1.09 20.96 2.21
C VAL A 93 0.81 20.75 0.74
N VAL A 94 -0.44 20.41 0.41
CA VAL A 94 -0.93 20.29 -0.95
C VAL A 94 -1.97 21.39 -1.12
N GLU A 95 -1.80 22.21 -2.16
CA GLU A 95 -2.73 23.31 -2.44
C GLU A 95 -4.15 22.75 -2.66
N ASP A 96 -5.12 23.35 -1.99
CA ASP A 96 -6.54 23.00 -2.04
C ASP A 96 -6.91 21.53 -1.71
N VAL A 97 -6.03 20.78 -1.03
CA VAL A 97 -6.29 19.39 -0.65
C VAL A 97 -5.91 19.14 0.81
N ASP A 98 -6.90 18.74 1.60
CA ASP A 98 -6.67 18.28 2.97
C ASP A 98 -5.87 16.97 2.97
N VAL A 99 -4.92 16.88 3.90
CA VAL A 99 -4.12 15.67 4.14
C VAL A 99 -4.29 15.23 5.58
N ALA A 100 -4.65 13.96 5.79
CA ALA A 100 -4.86 13.39 7.11
C ALA A 100 -4.02 12.13 7.32
N TYR A 101 -3.65 11.91 8.58
CA TYR A 101 -2.98 10.69 9.01
C TYR A 101 -4.00 9.61 9.40
N SER A 102 -3.76 8.37 8.98
CA SER A 102 -4.59 7.22 9.31
C SER A 102 -3.76 6.01 9.76
N ARG A 103 -4.36 5.13 10.55
CA ARG A 103 -3.84 3.78 10.90
C ARG A 103 -4.73 2.68 10.34
N ASP A 104 -5.49 2.98 9.29
CA ASP A 104 -6.38 2.03 8.66
C ASP A 104 -6.48 2.28 7.15
N ALA A 105 -5.66 1.56 6.39
CA ALA A 105 -5.57 1.65 4.94
C ALA A 105 -6.76 1.02 4.19
N GLY A 106 -7.94 0.97 4.80
CA GLY A 106 -9.10 0.24 4.29
C GLY A 106 -8.85 -1.27 4.22
N ARG A 107 -9.55 -1.97 3.31
CA ARG A 107 -9.50 -3.44 3.17
C ARG A 107 -9.54 -3.94 1.72
N TYR A 108 -8.97 -3.16 0.82
CA TYR A 108 -8.94 -3.47 -0.61
C TYR A 108 -7.51 -3.74 -1.10
N THR A 109 -7.36 -4.26 -2.32
CA THR A 109 -6.17 -4.82 -3.01
C THR A 109 -4.77 -4.20 -2.78
N LEU A 110 -4.62 -3.07 -2.11
CA LEU A 110 -3.42 -2.21 -2.10
C LEU A 110 -2.48 -2.33 -0.89
N GLN A 111 -2.62 -3.32 0.00
CA GLN A 111 -1.78 -3.39 1.21
C GLN A 111 -0.56 -4.31 1.11
N LYS A 112 0.19 -4.27 0.02
CA LYS A 112 1.47 -5.00 -0.07
C LYS A 112 2.64 -4.05 0.18
N ARG A 113 3.21 -4.08 1.38
CA ARG A 113 4.48 -3.39 1.68
C ARG A 113 5.45 -4.35 2.35
N ARG A 114 6.65 -4.49 1.77
CA ARG A 114 7.85 -4.93 2.47
C ARG A 114 8.82 -3.76 2.42
N VAL A 115 9.15 -3.13 3.55
CA VAL A 115 10.27 -2.21 3.63
C VAL A 115 11.44 -3.00 4.19
N SER A 116 12.30 -3.52 3.33
CA SER A 116 13.58 -4.09 3.76
C SER A 116 14.61 -2.97 3.89
N LYS A 117 15.06 -2.73 5.11
CA LYS A 117 16.35 -2.07 5.36
C LYS A 117 17.43 -2.99 4.75
N GLY A 118 18.34 -2.43 3.96
CA GLY A 118 19.50 -3.15 3.46
C GLY A 118 20.26 -3.82 4.59
N ARG A 119 20.78 -5.01 4.27
CA ARG A 119 21.62 -5.92 5.05
C ARG A 119 22.50 -5.24 6.11
N GLU A 120 22.54 -5.85 7.30
CA GLU A 120 23.81 -6.22 7.94
C GLU A 120 24.05 -7.72 7.66
#